data_AF-A0A539DM21-F1
#
_entry.id   AF-A0A539DM21-F1
#
_cell.length_a   1.000
_cell.length_b   1.000
_cell.length_c   1.000
_cell.angle_alpha   90.00
_cell.angle_beta   90.00
_cell.angle_gamma   90.00
#
_symmetry.space_group_name_H-M   'P 1'
#
loop_
_entity.id
_entity.type
_entity.pdbx_description
1 polymer ?
#
loop_
_entity_poly.entity_id
_entity_poly.type
_entity_poly.pdbx_seq_one_letter_code
_entity_poly.pdbx_strand_id
1 'polypeptide(L)'
;MRAALLTLAAIAAFSSAAFADDGEQPACAVSRPVTARLVADAGDLQALSGRTDILVGNLSYMREPQDDAELASGTVLFVKGASGWRAVLPSNWENEVGVYATANGASLAILTQRQIEGPGPSFTFVRTTDDFATFTCTLIKFPDALNQPAWNNEFLEPHDLDLKANGRGMLVASAALERESEQPRTLWFSYETRDNGRTWRAPRALKATREAPRGLYSPTTLAPAPALVADLTAYAASR
;
A
#
# COMPACT_ATOMS: atom_id res chain seq x y z
N MET A 1 73.40 -22.48 4.74
CA MET A 1 73.08 -21.95 3.38
C MET A 1 71.90 -22.73 2.82
N ARG A 2 71.00 -22.05 2.08
CA ARG A 2 69.68 -22.46 1.56
C ARG A 2 68.51 -22.08 2.49
N ALA A 3 68.09 -20.81 2.50
CA ALA A 3 67.29 -20.07 1.51
C ALA A 3 65.80 -20.41 1.61
N ALA A 4 65.09 -19.50 2.28
CA ALA A 4 63.65 -19.41 2.38
C ALA A 4 63.06 -18.82 1.10
N LEU A 5 61.85 -19.27 0.72
CA LEU A 5 60.96 -18.57 -0.21
C LEU A 5 59.53 -18.88 0.24
N LEU A 6 58.92 -17.90 0.91
CA LEU A 6 57.50 -17.81 1.21
C LEU A 6 56.83 -17.12 0.02
N THR A 7 55.93 -17.83 -0.66
CA THR A 7 55.08 -17.25 -1.71
C THR A 7 53.70 -17.00 -1.11
N LEU A 8 53.39 -15.73 -0.79
CA LEU A 8 52.01 -15.30 -0.53
C LEU A 8 51.29 -15.15 -1.88
N ALA A 9 50.30 -16.01 -2.13
CA ALA A 9 49.32 -15.77 -3.18
C ALA A 9 48.11 -15.06 -2.57
N ALA A 10 47.97 -13.78 -2.87
CA ALA A 10 46.77 -13.00 -2.59
C ALA A 10 45.67 -13.43 -3.57
N ILE A 11 44.65 -14.14 -3.10
CA ILE A 11 43.43 -14.37 -3.87
C ILE A 11 42.54 -13.17 -3.63
N ALA A 12 42.38 -12.36 -4.67
CA ALA A 12 41.49 -11.22 -4.72
C ALA A 12 40.05 -11.68 -4.41
N ALA A 13 39.45 -11.04 -3.40
CA ALA A 13 38.01 -11.11 -3.19
C ALA A 13 37.33 -10.44 -4.40
N PHE A 14 36.72 -11.24 -5.26
CA PHE A 14 35.72 -10.75 -6.20
C PHE A 14 34.48 -10.36 -5.39
N SER A 15 34.46 -9.13 -4.91
CA SER A 15 33.22 -8.48 -4.49
C SER A 15 32.34 -8.36 -5.73
N SER A 16 31.35 -9.22 -5.87
CA SER A 16 30.30 -9.11 -6.87
C SER A 16 29.48 -7.85 -6.61
N ALA A 17 29.97 -6.71 -7.08
CA ALA A 17 29.19 -5.48 -7.23
C ALA A 17 28.33 -5.63 -8.49
N ALA A 18 27.19 -6.30 -8.36
CA ALA A 18 26.10 -6.35 -9.34
C ALA A 18 24.88 -6.80 -8.53
N PHE A 19 23.92 -5.98 -8.15
CA PHE A 19 23.20 -4.97 -8.92
C PHE A 19 22.93 -3.76 -8.02
N ALA A 20 23.66 -2.66 -8.22
CA ALA A 20 23.13 -1.35 -7.90
C ALA A 20 22.31 -0.93 -9.13
N ASP A 21 21.07 -1.41 -9.17
CA ASP A 21 20.07 -0.78 -10.01
C ASP A 21 19.76 0.57 -9.35
N ASP A 22 20.42 1.63 -9.82
CA ASP A 22 20.09 3.01 -9.49
C ASP A 22 18.80 3.45 -10.21
N GLY A 23 17.92 2.49 -10.55
CA GLY A 23 16.59 2.70 -11.05
C GLY A 23 15.78 3.47 -10.02
N GLU A 24 15.37 4.67 -10.42
CA GLU A 24 14.36 5.46 -9.74
C GLU A 24 13.26 4.51 -9.26
N GLN A 25 13.16 4.32 -7.93
CA GLN A 25 12.11 3.46 -7.37
C GLN A 25 10.79 3.94 -7.97
N PRO A 26 10.04 3.08 -8.67
CA PRO A 26 8.78 3.51 -9.27
C PRO A 26 7.93 4.12 -8.16
N ALA A 27 7.37 5.30 -8.43
CA ALA A 27 6.54 5.99 -7.46
C ALA A 27 5.43 5.02 -7.00
N CYS A 28 5.36 4.72 -5.70
CA CYS A 28 4.39 3.76 -5.17
C CYS A 28 2.92 4.25 -5.27
N ALA A 29 2.71 5.47 -5.78
CA ALA A 29 1.42 5.94 -6.24
C ALA A 29 1.61 7.00 -7.34
N VAL A 30 0.69 7.04 -8.29
CA VAL A 30 0.71 7.96 -9.44
C VAL A 30 -0.63 8.66 -9.63
N SER A 31 -0.58 9.96 -9.94
CA SER A 31 -1.76 10.69 -10.40
C SER A 31 -1.96 10.49 -11.91
N ARG A 32 -3.21 10.30 -12.33
CA ARG A 32 -3.60 10.18 -13.73
C ARG A 32 -4.80 11.08 -14.05
N PRO A 33 -4.89 11.61 -15.28
CA PRO A 33 -6.13 12.21 -15.77
C PRO A 33 -7.26 11.18 -15.74
N VAL A 34 -8.47 11.64 -15.40
CA VAL A 34 -9.67 10.81 -15.50
C VAL A 34 -10.12 10.75 -16.96
N THR A 35 -10.29 9.55 -17.47
CA THR A 35 -10.80 9.29 -18.83
C THR A 35 -12.04 8.39 -18.75
N ALA A 36 -12.88 8.44 -19.79
CA ALA A 36 -14.04 7.54 -19.88
C ALA A 36 -13.64 6.07 -19.79
N ARG A 37 -12.50 5.68 -20.40
CA ARG A 37 -11.97 4.32 -20.32
C ARG A 37 -11.58 3.94 -18.90
N LEU A 38 -10.84 4.80 -18.19
CA LEU A 38 -10.41 4.53 -16.82
C LEU A 38 -11.61 4.35 -15.87
N VAL A 39 -12.66 5.14 -16.04
CA VAL A 39 -13.90 5.02 -15.24
C VAL A 39 -14.68 3.75 -15.59
N ALA A 40 -14.77 3.41 -16.89
CA ALA A 40 -15.47 2.20 -17.33
C ALA A 40 -14.76 0.91 -16.88
N ASP A 41 -13.44 0.94 -16.78
CA ASP A 41 -12.63 -0.20 -16.36
C ASP A 41 -12.57 -0.35 -14.83
N ALA A 42 -12.95 0.69 -14.07
CA ALA A 42 -12.99 0.66 -12.62
C ALA A 42 -14.25 -0.07 -12.12
N GLY A 43 -14.05 -1.30 -11.63
CA GLY A 43 -15.06 -2.09 -10.95
C GLY A 43 -15.28 -1.63 -9.51
N ASP A 44 -16.43 -2.03 -8.95
CA ASP A 44 -16.76 -1.91 -7.52
C ASP A 44 -16.54 -0.52 -6.92
N LEU A 45 -16.90 0.54 -7.66
CA LEU A 45 -16.79 1.91 -7.19
C LEU A 45 -17.66 2.15 -5.95
N GLN A 46 -17.00 2.45 -4.83
CA GLN A 46 -17.61 2.74 -3.55
C GLN A 46 -17.09 4.06 -2.99
N ALA A 47 -17.94 4.84 -2.33
CA ALA A 47 -17.49 6.05 -1.65
C ALA A 47 -16.98 5.74 -0.24
N LEU A 48 -16.09 6.59 0.24
CA LEU A 48 -15.78 6.63 1.67
C LEU A 48 -17.01 7.11 2.45
N SER A 49 -17.38 6.39 3.50
CA SER A 49 -18.54 6.71 4.31
C SER A 49 -18.42 8.12 4.89
N GLY A 50 -19.47 8.93 4.71
CA GLY A 50 -19.49 10.34 5.13
C GLY A 50 -18.76 11.32 4.19
N ARG A 51 -18.18 10.84 3.08
CA ARG A 51 -17.58 11.67 2.03
C ARG A 51 -18.43 11.59 0.76
N THR A 52 -18.47 12.69 0.01
CA THR A 52 -19.25 12.80 -1.25
C THR A 52 -18.39 13.21 -2.43
N ASP A 53 -17.09 12.97 -2.33
CA ASP A 53 -16.07 13.51 -3.22
C ASP A 53 -14.92 12.53 -3.45
N ILE A 54 -15.00 11.31 -2.91
CA ILE A 54 -14.02 10.26 -3.13
C ILE A 54 -14.72 8.94 -3.43
N LEU A 55 -14.27 8.28 -4.50
CA LEU A 55 -14.60 6.89 -4.81
C LEU A 55 -13.32 6.05 -4.79
N VAL A 56 -13.41 4.86 -4.23
CA VAL A 56 -12.40 3.80 -4.29
C VAL A 56 -12.97 2.71 -5.19
N GLY A 57 -12.18 2.22 -6.13
CA GLY A 57 -12.54 1.11 -7.00
C GLY A 57 -11.34 0.21 -7.28
N ASN A 58 -11.56 -0.76 -8.17
CA ASN A 58 -10.53 -1.71 -8.58
C ASN A 58 -10.42 -1.81 -10.11
N LEU A 59 -9.20 -1.80 -10.62
CA LEU A 59 -8.87 -1.98 -12.02
C LEU A 59 -8.38 -3.43 -12.23
N SER A 60 -9.13 -4.20 -13.01
CA SER A 60 -8.78 -5.59 -13.31
C SER A 60 -7.51 -5.68 -14.15
N TYR A 61 -6.57 -6.54 -13.77
CA TYR A 61 -5.38 -6.84 -14.56
C TYR A 61 -5.67 -7.64 -15.83
N MET A 62 -6.87 -8.20 -15.98
CA MET A 62 -7.29 -8.99 -17.15
C MET A 62 -7.99 -8.13 -18.23
N ARG A 63 -7.88 -6.81 -18.17
CA ARG A 63 -8.48 -5.91 -19.17
C ARG A 63 -7.61 -5.80 -20.41
N GLU A 64 -8.21 -5.42 -21.53
CA GLU A 64 -7.48 -5.13 -22.78
C GLU A 64 -7.28 -3.62 -22.95
N PRO A 65 -6.12 -3.15 -23.44
CA PRO A 65 -4.91 -3.93 -23.75
C PRO A 65 -4.21 -4.46 -22.49
N GLN A 66 -3.71 -5.69 -22.54
CA GLN A 66 -3.06 -6.33 -21.38
C GLN A 66 -1.87 -5.51 -20.82
N ASP A 67 -1.01 -4.93 -21.67
CA ASP A 67 0.14 -4.15 -21.20
C ASP A 67 -0.28 -2.93 -20.33
N ASP A 68 -1.32 -2.20 -20.78
CA ASP A 68 -1.91 -1.11 -20.00
C ASP A 68 -2.62 -1.63 -18.75
N ALA A 69 -3.13 -2.85 -18.81
CA ALA A 69 -3.80 -3.51 -17.70
C ALA A 69 -2.85 -3.75 -16.53
N GLU A 70 -1.72 -4.35 -16.83
CA GLU A 70 -0.68 -4.72 -15.89
C GLU A 70 -0.01 -3.51 -15.23
N LEU A 71 0.12 -2.39 -15.97
CA LEU A 71 0.72 -1.16 -15.47
C LEU A 71 -0.19 -0.34 -14.54
N ALA A 72 -1.49 -0.61 -14.54
CA ALA A 72 -2.47 0.19 -13.79
C ALA A 72 -3.56 -0.66 -13.13
N SER A 73 -3.31 -1.95 -12.86
CA SER A 73 -4.23 -2.82 -12.13
C SER A 73 -4.23 -2.54 -10.63
N GLY A 74 -5.26 -2.98 -9.92
CA GLY A 74 -5.39 -2.78 -8.47
C GLY A 74 -6.27 -1.57 -8.12
N THR A 75 -6.06 -1.01 -6.93
CA THR A 75 -6.89 0.07 -6.41
C THR A 75 -6.75 1.36 -7.23
N VAL A 76 -7.87 2.03 -7.45
CA VAL A 76 -7.93 3.38 -8.00
C VAL A 76 -8.77 4.27 -7.10
N LEU A 77 -8.30 5.49 -6.87
CA LEU A 77 -8.98 6.53 -6.11
C LEU A 77 -9.41 7.62 -7.06
N PHE A 78 -10.71 7.85 -7.21
CA PHE A 78 -11.23 9.02 -7.90
C PHE A 78 -11.55 10.08 -6.88
N VAL A 79 -10.93 11.25 -7.01
CA VAL A 79 -11.07 12.36 -6.05
C VAL A 79 -11.59 13.60 -6.77
N LYS A 80 -12.76 14.07 -6.32
CA LYS A 80 -13.41 15.29 -6.78
C LYS A 80 -12.84 16.46 -6.00
N GLY A 81 -12.28 17.44 -6.71
CA GLY A 81 -11.88 18.73 -6.14
C GLY A 81 -12.46 19.91 -6.91
N ALA A 82 -12.02 21.11 -6.54
CA ALA A 82 -12.49 22.36 -7.15
C ALA A 82 -12.26 22.42 -8.68
N SER A 83 -11.18 21.80 -9.18
CA SER A 83 -10.83 21.75 -10.60
C SER A 83 -11.43 20.54 -11.35
N GLY A 84 -12.30 19.77 -10.70
CA GLY A 84 -12.88 18.54 -11.24
C GLY A 84 -12.27 17.27 -10.62
N TRP A 85 -12.40 16.16 -11.34
CA TRP A 85 -11.95 14.86 -10.89
C TRP A 85 -10.51 14.56 -11.29
N ARG A 86 -9.80 13.85 -10.41
CA ARG A 86 -8.49 13.26 -10.66
C ARG A 86 -8.48 11.80 -10.21
N ALA A 87 -7.62 10.98 -10.81
CA ALA A 87 -7.38 9.62 -10.37
C ALA A 87 -6.02 9.51 -9.69
N VAL A 88 -5.95 8.78 -8.58
CA VAL A 88 -4.71 8.36 -7.92
C VAL A 88 -4.69 6.84 -7.88
N LEU A 89 -3.62 6.26 -8.41
CA LEU A 89 -3.41 4.82 -8.45
C LEU A 89 -2.23 4.52 -7.54
N PRO A 90 -2.43 3.86 -6.38
CA PRO A 90 -1.36 3.20 -5.63
C PRO A 90 -0.64 2.15 -6.51
N SER A 91 0.36 1.48 -5.93
CA SER A 91 1.12 0.42 -6.61
C SER A 91 0.21 -0.56 -7.35
N ASN A 92 0.62 -0.94 -8.56
CA ASN A 92 -0.15 -1.86 -9.38
C ASN A 92 -0.26 -3.25 -8.72
N TRP A 93 -1.29 -4.01 -9.08
CA TRP A 93 -1.60 -5.34 -8.53
C TRP A 93 -2.02 -5.37 -7.06
N GLU A 94 -2.14 -4.21 -6.42
CA GLU A 94 -2.53 -4.09 -5.02
C GLU A 94 -3.98 -3.65 -4.85
N ASN A 95 -4.72 -4.31 -3.97
CA ASN A 95 -6.05 -3.87 -3.58
C ASN A 95 -6.01 -3.19 -2.22
N GLU A 96 -6.98 -2.32 -1.99
CA GLU A 96 -7.25 -1.70 -0.70
C GLU A 96 -7.49 -2.79 0.35
N VAL A 97 -6.83 -2.60 1.48
CA VAL A 97 -6.93 -3.46 2.68
C VAL A 97 -7.20 -2.63 3.94
N GLY A 98 -7.31 -1.31 3.80
CA GLY A 98 -7.72 -0.42 4.88
C GLY A 98 -7.71 1.04 4.45
N VAL A 99 -8.82 1.74 4.68
CA VAL A 99 -8.89 3.20 4.61
C VAL A 99 -9.13 3.79 5.99
N TYR A 100 -8.41 4.88 6.26
CA TYR A 100 -8.46 5.61 7.52
C TYR A 100 -8.62 7.10 7.24
N ALA A 101 -9.46 7.76 8.03
CA ALA A 101 -9.78 9.17 7.86
C ALA A 101 -9.70 9.91 9.19
N THR A 102 -9.42 11.21 9.13
CA THR A 102 -9.64 12.09 10.27
C THR A 102 -11.13 12.31 10.50
N ALA A 103 -11.52 12.70 11.72
CA ALA A 103 -12.93 12.90 12.07
C ALA A 103 -13.67 13.92 11.16
N ASN A 104 -12.94 14.91 10.63
CA ASN A 104 -13.47 15.90 9.68
C ASN A 104 -13.31 15.47 8.20
N GLY A 105 -12.81 14.26 7.94
CA GLY A 105 -12.51 13.74 6.62
C GLY A 105 -11.29 14.35 5.93
N ALA A 106 -10.77 15.51 6.36
CA ALA A 106 -9.80 16.31 5.60
C ALA A 106 -8.46 15.59 5.32
N SER A 107 -8.07 14.63 6.14
CA SER A 107 -6.88 13.81 5.89
C SER A 107 -7.26 12.34 5.77
N LEU A 108 -6.62 11.67 4.82
CA LEU A 108 -6.89 10.27 4.49
C LEU A 108 -5.59 9.50 4.41
N ALA A 109 -5.66 8.23 4.79
CA ALA A 109 -4.60 7.26 4.65
C ALA A 109 -5.20 5.95 4.11
N ILE A 110 -4.55 5.37 3.11
CA ILE A 110 -4.98 4.16 2.44
C ILE A 110 -3.82 3.18 2.45
N LEU A 111 -4.11 1.95 2.83
CA LEU A 111 -3.22 0.81 2.71
C LEU A 111 -3.71 -0.06 1.56
N THR A 112 -2.81 -0.37 0.65
CA THR A 112 -3.02 -1.40 -0.36
C THR A 112 -2.02 -2.53 -0.16
N GLN A 113 -2.39 -3.72 -0.60
CA GLN A 113 -1.55 -4.91 -0.59
C GLN A 113 -1.76 -5.70 -1.87
N ARG A 114 -0.69 -6.32 -2.38
CA ARG A 114 -0.79 -7.27 -3.49
C ARG A 114 -1.78 -8.39 -3.18
N GLN A 115 -2.67 -8.66 -4.12
CA GLN A 115 -3.68 -9.73 -4.01
C GLN A 115 -3.51 -10.84 -5.05
N ILE A 116 -2.58 -10.66 -5.98
CA ILE A 116 -2.38 -11.56 -7.12
C ILE A 116 -1.05 -12.28 -6.93
N GLU A 117 -1.10 -13.61 -6.97
CA GLU A 117 0.02 -14.53 -6.75
C GLU A 117 0.63 -14.47 -5.32
N GLY A 118 -0.12 -13.89 -4.37
CA GLY A 118 0.25 -13.80 -2.96
C GLY A 118 0.27 -12.36 -2.44
N PRO A 119 0.67 -12.17 -1.17
CA PRO A 119 0.55 -10.90 -0.45
C PRO A 119 1.60 -9.87 -0.85
N GLY A 120 2.62 -10.27 -1.62
CA GLY A 120 3.79 -9.42 -1.89
C GLY A 120 4.64 -9.19 -0.63
N PRO A 121 5.64 -8.29 -0.72
CA PRO A 121 6.59 -8.05 0.39
C PRO A 121 6.23 -6.86 1.29
N SER A 122 5.15 -6.13 1.01
CA SER A 122 4.84 -4.87 1.67
C SER A 122 3.38 -4.44 1.50
N PHE A 123 2.94 -3.55 2.38
CA PHE A 123 1.84 -2.64 2.05
C PHE A 123 2.37 -1.44 1.26
N THR A 124 1.55 -0.89 0.38
CA THR A 124 1.70 0.51 -0.04
C THR A 124 0.84 1.39 0.85
N PHE A 125 1.45 2.42 1.44
CA PHE A 125 0.77 3.41 2.26
C PHE A 125 0.71 4.74 1.51
N VAL A 126 -0.49 5.22 1.23
CA VAL A 126 -0.73 6.52 0.61
C VAL A 126 -1.49 7.42 1.56
N ARG A 127 -1.02 8.65 1.77
CA ARG A 127 -1.64 9.62 2.68
C ARG A 127 -1.76 10.99 2.04
N THR A 128 -2.87 11.67 2.30
CA THR A 128 -3.08 13.07 1.93
C THR A 128 -3.65 13.89 3.09
N THR A 129 -3.52 15.22 2.98
CA THR A 129 -4.17 16.22 3.84
C THR A 129 -4.92 17.28 3.03
N ASP A 130 -4.97 17.14 1.71
CA ASP A 130 -5.46 18.14 0.76
C ASP A 130 -6.25 17.49 -0.38
N ASP A 131 -7.03 16.45 -0.04
CA ASP A 131 -7.83 15.67 -0.99
C ASP A 131 -7.01 15.20 -2.20
N PHE A 132 -5.81 14.68 -1.94
CA PHE A 132 -4.84 14.21 -2.94
C PHE A 132 -4.42 15.27 -3.96
N ALA A 133 -4.38 16.55 -3.59
CA ALA A 133 -3.68 17.55 -4.41
C ALA A 133 -2.16 17.27 -4.33
N THR A 134 -1.73 16.88 -3.13
CA THR A 134 -0.46 16.24 -2.85
C THR A 134 -0.69 14.96 -2.03
N PHE A 135 0.26 14.04 -2.09
CA PHE A 135 0.22 12.86 -1.25
C PHE A 135 1.63 12.40 -0.88
N THR A 136 1.73 11.77 0.27
CA THR A 136 2.86 10.96 0.68
C THR A 136 2.58 9.53 0.24
N CYS A 137 3.58 8.86 -0.32
CA CYS A 137 3.52 7.44 -0.58
C CYS A 137 4.78 6.76 -0.05
N THR A 138 4.64 5.59 0.57
CA THR A 138 5.76 4.76 1.02
C THR A 138 5.38 3.28 1.06
N LEU A 139 6.38 2.41 1.03
CA LEU A 139 6.19 0.97 1.20
C LEU A 139 6.47 0.56 2.66
N ILE A 140 5.54 -0.16 3.28
CA ILE A 140 5.69 -0.72 4.63
C ILE A 140 6.04 -2.19 4.50
N LYS A 141 7.32 -2.53 4.67
CA LYS A 141 7.81 -3.91 4.54
C LYS A 141 7.12 -4.86 5.52
N PHE A 142 6.78 -6.05 5.05
CA PHE A 142 6.31 -7.13 5.89
C PHE A 142 7.43 -7.68 6.79
N PRO A 143 7.09 -8.38 7.88
CA PRO A 143 8.07 -9.01 8.74
C PRO A 143 8.80 -10.12 7.96
N ASP A 144 10.13 -10.16 8.03
CA ASP A 144 10.94 -11.17 7.33
C ASP A 144 10.54 -12.62 7.71
N ALA A 145 9.97 -12.81 8.89
CA ALA A 145 9.49 -14.11 9.37
C ALA A 145 8.12 -14.52 8.80
N LEU A 146 7.37 -13.60 8.19
CA LEU A 146 6.11 -13.91 7.52
C LEU A 146 6.40 -14.72 6.26
N ASN A 147 5.69 -15.82 6.02
CA ASN A 147 5.93 -16.73 4.90
C ASN A 147 7.35 -17.35 4.85
N GLN A 148 8.02 -17.47 6.00
CA GLN A 148 9.31 -18.16 6.14
C GLN A 148 9.27 -19.23 7.26
N PRO A 149 10.05 -20.32 7.14
CA PRO A 149 10.82 -20.75 5.96
C PRO A 149 9.96 -21.38 4.85
N ALA A 150 8.68 -21.64 5.15
CA ALA A 150 7.71 -22.14 4.19
C ALA A 150 6.81 -20.98 3.74
N TRP A 151 6.73 -20.76 2.43
CA TRP A 151 5.91 -19.73 1.83
C TRP A 151 4.48 -20.26 1.64
N ASN A 152 3.53 -19.81 2.47
CA ASN A 152 2.13 -20.26 2.40
C ASN A 152 1.16 -19.15 1.95
N ASN A 153 1.68 -18.04 1.40
CA ASN A 153 0.89 -16.88 0.99
C ASN A 153 0.03 -16.30 2.13
N GLU A 154 0.55 -16.25 3.34
CA GLU A 154 -0.13 -15.66 4.49
C GLU A 154 -0.25 -14.14 4.29
N PHE A 155 -1.49 -13.63 4.24
CA PHE A 155 -1.80 -12.22 4.07
C PHE A 155 -1.67 -11.47 5.40
N LEU A 156 -1.29 -10.19 5.31
CA LEU A 156 -1.21 -9.31 6.46
C LEU A 156 -2.42 -8.37 6.44
N GLU A 157 -3.26 -8.46 7.45
CA GLU A 157 -4.49 -7.68 7.55
C GLU A 157 -4.26 -6.48 8.48
N PRO A 158 -4.47 -5.23 8.02
CA PRO A 158 -4.49 -4.07 8.90
C PRO A 158 -5.59 -4.21 9.95
N HIS A 159 -5.21 -4.15 11.22
CA HIS A 159 -6.16 -4.16 12.35
C HIS A 159 -6.51 -2.74 12.77
N ASP A 160 -5.50 -1.89 12.95
CA ASP A 160 -5.70 -0.50 13.34
C ASP A 160 -4.54 0.39 12.86
N LEU A 161 -4.85 1.65 12.55
CA LEU A 161 -3.87 2.67 12.18
C LEU A 161 -4.29 3.98 12.80
N ASP A 162 -3.37 4.60 13.54
CA ASP A 162 -3.57 5.96 14.02
C ASP A 162 -2.28 6.79 13.95
N LEU A 163 -2.45 8.06 13.55
CA LEU A 163 -1.39 9.07 13.45
C LEU A 163 -1.77 10.30 14.27
N LYS A 164 -0.80 10.83 15.01
CA LYS A 164 -0.94 12.05 15.81
C LYS A 164 -0.54 13.28 15.00
N ALA A 165 -1.02 14.44 15.42
CA ALA A 165 -0.69 15.73 14.81
C ALA A 165 0.84 16.02 14.73
N ASN A 166 1.63 15.44 15.64
CA ASN A 166 3.09 15.59 15.64
C ASN A 166 3.82 14.59 14.72
N GLY A 167 3.11 13.87 13.86
CA GLY A 167 3.66 12.90 12.92
C GLY A 167 3.98 11.53 13.49
N ARG A 168 3.87 11.32 14.80
CA ARG A 168 4.03 10.00 15.39
C ARG A 168 2.78 9.17 15.18
N GLY A 169 2.94 7.90 14.85
CA GLY A 169 1.81 7.01 14.65
C GLY A 169 2.20 5.55 14.66
N MET A 170 1.18 4.70 14.56
CA MET A 170 1.33 3.25 14.58
C MET A 170 0.32 2.58 13.66
N LEU A 171 0.79 1.59 12.91
CA LEU A 171 -0.02 0.57 12.26
C LEU A 171 0.10 -0.71 13.09
N VAL A 172 -1.02 -1.36 13.36
CA VAL A 172 -1.10 -2.72 13.90
C VAL A 172 -1.73 -3.60 12.83
N ALA A 173 -1.12 -4.75 12.57
CA ALA A 173 -1.59 -5.70 11.58
C ALA A 173 -1.42 -7.13 12.08
N SER A 174 -2.20 -8.04 11.52
CA SER A 174 -2.19 -9.47 11.87
C SER A 174 -2.06 -10.36 10.65
N ALA A 175 -1.50 -11.56 10.84
CA ALA A 175 -1.56 -12.62 9.84
C ALA A 175 -2.14 -13.88 10.49
N ALA A 176 -3.15 -14.46 9.87
CA ALA A 176 -3.65 -15.79 10.23
C ALA A 176 -2.70 -16.86 9.66
N LEU A 177 -2.23 -17.77 10.52
CA LEU A 177 -1.46 -18.93 10.12
C LEU A 177 -2.35 -20.16 10.20
N GLU A 178 -2.67 -20.73 9.05
CA GLU A 178 -3.38 -22.00 8.90
C GLU A 178 -2.48 -22.98 8.16
N ARG A 179 -1.91 -23.95 8.88
CA ARG A 179 -1.02 -24.97 8.32
C ARG A 179 -1.54 -26.34 8.71
N GLU A 180 -1.53 -27.28 7.77
CA GLU A 180 -2.11 -28.62 7.97
C GLU A 180 -1.60 -29.36 9.22
N SER A 181 -0.37 -29.05 9.66
CA SER A 181 0.32 -29.69 10.79
C SER A 181 0.47 -28.82 12.04
N GLU A 182 -0.05 -27.58 12.05
CA GLU A 182 0.02 -26.67 13.20
C GLU A 182 -1.39 -26.25 13.65
N GLN A 183 -1.55 -25.95 14.93
CA GLN A 183 -2.78 -25.30 15.40
C GLN A 183 -2.88 -23.90 14.80
N PRO A 184 -4.07 -23.49 14.28
CA PRO A 184 -4.28 -22.15 13.78
C PRO A 184 -3.89 -21.11 14.82
N ARG A 185 -3.16 -20.08 14.39
CA ARG A 185 -2.74 -19.00 15.28
C ARG A 185 -2.62 -17.69 14.52
N THR A 186 -2.79 -16.60 15.25
CA THR A 186 -2.64 -15.25 14.71
C THR A 186 -1.30 -14.67 15.14
N LEU A 187 -0.49 -14.24 14.18
CA LEU A 187 0.67 -13.40 14.44
C LEU A 187 0.25 -11.94 14.44
N TRP A 188 0.79 -11.16 15.37
CA TRP A 188 0.49 -9.73 15.51
C TRP A 188 1.77 -8.91 15.35
N PHE A 189 1.68 -7.80 14.63
CA PHE A 189 2.81 -6.92 14.35
C PHE A 189 2.43 -5.46 14.57
N SER A 190 3.42 -4.65 14.92
CA SER A 190 3.30 -3.19 14.94
C SER A 190 4.40 -2.51 14.15
N TYR A 191 4.05 -1.41 13.52
CA TYR A 191 4.91 -0.54 12.74
C TYR A 191 4.80 0.87 13.29
N GLU A 192 5.92 1.54 13.49
CA GLU A 192 5.94 2.89 14.06
C GLU A 192 6.43 3.90 13.02
N THR A 193 5.77 5.04 12.93
CA THR A 193 6.24 6.21 12.18
C THR A 193 6.47 7.40 13.12
N ARG A 194 7.33 8.34 12.69
CA ARG A 194 7.60 9.61 13.38
C ARG A 194 7.41 10.84 12.50
N ASP A 195 6.99 10.64 11.25
CA ASP A 195 6.98 11.66 10.21
C ASP A 195 5.72 11.60 9.32
N ASN A 196 4.56 11.31 9.93
CA ASN A 196 3.27 11.17 9.25
C ASN A 196 3.24 10.05 8.20
N GLY A 197 3.96 8.96 8.45
CA GLY A 197 3.98 7.80 7.57
C GLY A 197 4.80 8.00 6.30
N ARG A 198 5.76 8.96 6.28
CA ARG A 198 6.76 9.04 5.20
C ARG A 198 7.78 7.91 5.34
N THR A 199 8.15 7.58 6.58
CA THR A 199 9.00 6.44 6.91
C THR A 199 8.37 5.61 8.03
N TRP A 200 8.65 4.31 7.98
CA TRP A 200 8.19 3.33 8.95
C TRP A 200 9.37 2.53 9.49
N ARG A 201 9.35 2.26 10.80
CA ARG A 201 10.30 1.34 11.43
C ARG A 201 10.00 -0.09 11.02
N ALA A 202 11.03 -0.92 11.10
CA ALA A 202 10.89 -2.36 10.95
C ALA A 202 9.79 -2.92 11.89
N PRO A 203 9.03 -3.93 11.42
CA PRO A 203 7.96 -4.53 12.20
C PRO A 203 8.46 -5.06 13.54
N ARG A 204 7.61 -4.91 14.56
CA ARG A 204 7.80 -5.53 15.86
C ARG A 204 6.69 -6.54 16.12
N ALA A 205 7.07 -7.79 16.36
CA ALA A 205 6.14 -8.81 16.80
C ALA A 205 5.51 -8.42 18.14
N LEU A 206 4.19 -8.64 18.25
CA LEU A 206 3.40 -8.43 19.45
C LEU A 206 2.97 -9.79 20.00
N LYS A 207 2.81 -9.85 21.33
CA LYS A 207 2.34 -11.07 22.01
C LYS A 207 0.83 -11.32 21.83
N ALA A 208 0.08 -10.26 21.59
CA ALA A 208 -1.36 -10.26 21.40
C ALA A 208 -1.77 -8.99 20.65
N THR A 209 -3.03 -8.93 20.21
CA THR A 209 -3.62 -7.73 19.63
C THR A 209 -3.53 -6.52 20.55
N ARG A 210 -3.46 -5.33 19.95
CA ARG A 210 -3.61 -4.05 20.62
C ARG A 210 -4.09 -2.99 19.62
N GLU A 211 -4.74 -1.96 20.12
CA GLU A 211 -5.06 -0.77 19.33
C GLU A 211 -3.82 0.11 19.14
N ALA A 212 -3.80 0.86 18.05
CA ALA A 212 -2.86 1.94 17.86
C ALA A 212 -3.09 3.04 18.92
N PRO A 213 -2.01 3.71 19.40
CA PRO A 213 -2.20 4.80 20.37
C PRO A 213 -3.00 5.94 19.75
N ARG A 214 -4.16 6.24 20.33
CA ARG A 214 -5.10 7.29 19.88
C ARG A 214 -4.43 8.57 19.39
N GLY A 215 -4.88 9.01 18.24
CA GLY A 215 -4.45 10.15 17.45
C GLY A 215 -5.63 10.74 16.70
N LEU A 216 -5.48 10.95 15.40
CA LEU A 216 -6.42 11.67 14.55
C LEU A 216 -7.20 10.77 13.60
N TYR A 217 -6.67 9.59 13.28
CA TYR A 217 -7.23 8.72 12.24
C TYR A 217 -8.07 7.62 12.87
N SER A 218 -9.16 7.27 12.20
CA SER A 218 -9.97 6.10 12.51
C SER A 218 -10.29 5.34 11.23
N PRO A 219 -10.49 4.00 11.31
CA PRO A 219 -10.99 3.24 10.17
C PRO A 219 -12.27 3.87 9.59
N THR A 220 -12.37 3.88 8.28
CA THR A 220 -13.60 4.27 7.57
C THR A 220 -14.08 3.13 6.69
N THR A 221 -15.38 3.05 6.48
CA THR A 221 -16.00 2.04 5.65
C THR A 221 -16.25 2.56 4.25
N LEU A 222 -16.21 1.65 3.27
CA LEU A 222 -16.66 1.91 1.92
C LEU A 222 -18.16 1.61 1.79
N ALA A 223 -18.88 2.41 1.01
CA ALA A 223 -20.31 2.27 0.81
C ALA A 223 -20.73 2.56 -0.64
N PRO A 224 -21.79 1.92 -1.17
CA PRO A 224 -22.32 2.26 -2.48
C PRO A 224 -22.71 3.75 -2.57
N ALA A 225 -22.32 4.41 -3.67
CA ALA A 225 -22.58 5.83 -3.89
C ALA A 225 -22.99 6.12 -5.34
N PRO A 226 -24.16 5.65 -5.79
CA PRO A 226 -24.56 5.72 -7.20
C PRO A 226 -24.61 7.16 -7.76
N ALA A 227 -25.00 8.15 -6.95
CA ALA A 227 -25.01 9.55 -7.38
C ALA A 227 -23.59 10.09 -7.64
N LEU A 228 -22.61 9.68 -6.82
CA LEU A 228 -21.22 10.10 -6.98
C LEU A 228 -20.56 9.38 -8.17
N VAL A 229 -20.90 8.10 -8.38
CA VAL A 229 -20.49 7.35 -9.57
C VAL A 229 -21.04 8.01 -10.84
N ALA A 230 -22.32 8.38 -10.86
CA ALA A 230 -22.93 9.07 -11.99
C ALA A 230 -22.25 10.42 -12.30
N ASP A 231 -21.89 11.19 -11.26
CA ASP A 231 -21.14 12.44 -11.41
C ASP A 231 -19.74 12.22 -12.00
N LEU A 232 -19.01 11.20 -11.54
CA LEU A 232 -17.72 10.80 -12.12
C LEU A 232 -17.85 10.39 -13.59
N THR A 233 -18.85 9.56 -13.91
CA THR A 233 -19.10 9.11 -15.29
C THR A 233 -19.44 10.29 -16.21
N ALA A 234 -20.29 11.22 -15.76
CA ALA A 234 -20.63 12.41 -16.54
C ALA A 234 -19.41 13.30 -16.79
N TYR A 235 -18.56 13.50 -15.78
CA TYR A 235 -17.31 14.24 -15.94
C TYR A 235 -16.39 13.58 -16.97
N ALA A 236 -16.20 12.26 -16.86
CA ALA A 236 -15.31 11.51 -17.74
C ALA A 236 -15.80 11.50 -19.20
N ALA A 237 -17.10 11.57 -19.44
CA ALA A 237 -17.70 11.66 -20.78
C ALA A 237 -17.48 13.03 -21.47
N SER A 238 -17.14 14.08 -20.70
CA SER A 238 -16.86 15.42 -21.23
C SER A 238 -15.38 15.70 -21.53
N ARG A 239 -14.51 14.70 -21.36
CA ARG A 239 -13.05 14.82 -21.48
C ARG A 239 -12.50 14.15 -22.72
#